data_AF-A0A853BRC4-F1
#
_entry.id   AF-A0A853BRC4-F1
#
_cell.length_a   1.000
_cell.length_b   1.000
_cell.length_c   1.000
_cell.angle_alpha   90.00
_cell.angle_beta   90.00
_cell.angle_gamma   90.00
#
_symmetry.space_group_name_H-M   'P 1'
#
loop_
_entity.id
_entity.type
_entity.pdbx_description
1 polymer ?
#
loop_
_entity_poly.entity_id
_entity_poly.type
_entity_poly.pdbx_seq_one_letter_code
_entity_poly.pdbx_strand_id
1 'polypeptide(L)'
;MTPNPTPAPAPAPAREYTPRPLDHDTYDRFVALTLTHRGWCARYSADATGDIFFQAVHHDTGDTVGAYGLDRFAQLLDLADRGTP
;
A
#
# COMPACT_ATOMS: atom_id res chain seq x y z
N MET A 1 11.87 -48.06 33.48
CA MET A 1 10.81 -47.41 32.68
C MET A 1 11.19 -45.95 32.55
N THR A 2 11.54 -45.48 31.36
CA THR A 2 11.94 -44.08 31.11
C THR A 2 10.68 -43.29 30.73
N PRO A 3 10.41 -42.11 31.32
CA PRO A 3 9.22 -41.33 30.94
C PRO A 3 9.37 -40.81 29.51
N ASN A 4 8.27 -40.88 28.75
CA ASN A 4 8.19 -40.35 27.40
C ASN A 4 8.24 -38.81 27.44
N PRO A 5 9.04 -38.13 26.59
CA PRO A 5 9.05 -36.68 26.54
C PRO A 5 7.69 -36.12 26.13
N THR A 6 7.20 -35.13 26.89
CA THR A 6 5.99 -34.39 26.57
C THR A 6 6.19 -33.62 25.24
N PRO A 7 5.24 -33.70 24.29
CA PRO A 7 5.30 -32.90 23.07
C PRO A 7 5.37 -31.40 23.37
N ALA A 8 6.25 -30.69 22.66
CA ALA A 8 6.32 -29.23 22.74
C ALA A 8 5.00 -28.61 22.23
N PRO A 9 4.53 -27.50 22.83
CA PRO A 9 3.33 -26.80 22.36
C PRO A 9 3.50 -26.36 20.90
N ALA A 10 2.47 -26.57 20.09
CA ALA A 10 2.44 -26.08 18.72
C ALA A 10 2.58 -24.55 18.69
N PRO A 11 3.29 -23.98 17.68
CA PRO A 11 3.42 -22.54 17.54
C PRO A 11 2.04 -21.89 17.43
N ALA A 12 1.85 -20.77 18.15
CA ALA A 12 0.64 -19.98 18.05
C ALA A 12 0.43 -19.51 16.60
N PRO A 13 -0.81 -19.50 16.08
CA PRO A 13 -1.08 -19.00 14.75
C PRO A 13 -0.59 -17.56 14.63
N ALA A 14 0.13 -17.26 13.54
CA ALA A 14 0.50 -15.88 13.23
C ALA A 14 -0.77 -15.05 13.16
N ARG A 15 -0.83 -13.95 13.94
CA ARG A 15 -1.95 -13.02 13.84
C ARG A 15 -1.98 -12.48 12.41
N GLU A 16 -3.09 -12.71 11.72
CA GLU A 16 -3.37 -12.08 10.45
C GLU A 16 -3.40 -10.56 10.69
N TYR A 17 -2.39 -9.87 10.18
CA TYR A 17 -2.30 -8.42 10.30
C TYR A 17 -3.28 -7.80 9.31
N THR A 18 -4.38 -7.27 9.83
CA THR A 18 -5.25 -6.39 9.05
C THR A 18 -4.69 -4.97 9.17
N PRO A 19 -4.21 -4.35 8.07
CA PRO A 19 -3.80 -2.95 8.08
C PRO A 19 -4.88 -2.07 8.68
N ARG A 20 -4.45 -1.04 9.41
CA ARG A 20 -5.41 -0.01 9.80
C ARG A 20 -6.00 0.62 8.53
N PRO A 21 -7.33 0.78 8.44
CA PRO A 21 -7.93 1.56 7.36
C PRO A 21 -7.29 2.95 7.33
N LEU A 22 -7.14 3.53 6.14
CA LEU A 22 -6.82 4.95 6.05
C LEU A 22 -7.90 5.75 6.77
N ASP A 23 -7.48 6.87 7.37
CA ASP A 23 -8.44 7.86 7.82
C ASP A 23 -9.24 8.41 6.63
N HIS A 24 -10.44 8.90 6.93
CA HIS A 24 -11.40 9.31 5.91
C HIS A 24 -10.87 10.45 5.03
N ASP A 25 -10.18 11.43 5.62
CA ASP A 25 -9.64 12.57 4.88
C ASP A 25 -8.56 12.14 3.89
N THR A 26 -7.61 11.30 4.34
CA THR A 26 -6.57 10.77 3.46
C THR A 26 -7.16 9.89 2.35
N TYR A 27 -8.20 9.09 2.66
CA TYR A 27 -8.87 8.29 1.64
C TYR A 27 -9.58 9.16 0.60
N ASP A 28 -10.34 10.18 1.02
CA ASP A 28 -11.04 11.09 0.10
C ASP A 28 -10.06 11.84 -0.79
N ARG A 29 -8.94 12.31 -0.23
CA ARG A 29 -7.86 12.95 -0.99
C ARG A 29 -7.22 11.98 -1.99
N PHE A 30 -7.01 10.73 -1.60
CA PHE A 30 -6.51 9.69 -2.50
C PHE A 30 -7.48 9.44 -3.66
N VAL A 31 -8.78 9.30 -3.38
CA VAL A 31 -9.81 9.13 -4.42
C VAL A 31 -9.84 10.33 -5.36
N ALA A 32 -9.83 11.56 -4.84
CA ALA A 32 -9.79 12.77 -5.67
C ALA A 32 -8.56 12.81 -6.58
N LEU A 33 -7.39 12.39 -6.08
CA LEU A 33 -6.17 12.27 -6.86
C LEU A 33 -6.33 11.24 -7.99
N THR A 34 -6.88 10.06 -7.70
CA THR A 34 -7.12 9.02 -8.74
C THR A 34 -8.10 9.46 -9.83
N LEU A 35 -9.10 10.27 -9.47
CA LEU A 35 -10.08 10.79 -10.42
C LEU A 35 -9.51 11.92 -11.29
N THR A 36 -8.50 12.63 -10.79
CA THR A 36 -7.76 13.67 -11.50
C THR A 36 -6.80 13.04 -12.52
N HIS A 37 -6.02 12.04 -12.10
CA HIS A 37 -5.05 11.35 -12.95
C HIS A 37 -5.64 10.06 -13.56
N ARG A 38 -6.65 10.20 -14.43
CA ARG A 38 -7.40 9.05 -14.97
C ARG A 38 -6.56 8.07 -15.80
N GLY A 39 -5.41 8.52 -16.32
CA GLY A 39 -4.45 7.65 -17.00
C GLY A 39 -3.71 6.69 -16.07
N TRP A 40 -3.89 6.82 -14.76
CA TRP A 40 -3.14 6.09 -13.74
C TRP A 40 -4.04 5.18 -12.92
N CYS A 41 -3.65 3.91 -12.81
CA CYS A 41 -4.27 2.96 -11.89
C CYS A 41 -3.53 3.00 -10.55
N ALA A 42 -4.11 3.67 -9.55
CA ALA A 42 -3.51 3.80 -8.23
C ALA A 42 -4.04 2.76 -7.22
N ARG A 43 -3.18 2.39 -6.28
CA ARG A 43 -3.49 1.58 -5.10
C ARG A 43 -2.66 2.05 -3.92
N TYR A 44 -3.04 1.62 -2.73
CA TYR A 44 -2.20 1.74 -1.53
C TYR A 44 -2.08 0.38 -0.83
N SER A 45 -1.00 0.20 -0.09
CA SER A 45 -0.74 -0.95 0.77
C SER A 45 -0.11 -0.49 2.07
N ALA A 46 -0.31 -1.24 3.16
CA ALA A 46 0.43 -1.03 4.40
C ALA A 46 1.48 -2.13 4.56
N ASP A 47 2.65 -1.77 5.08
CA ASP A 47 3.65 -2.75 5.50
C ASP A 47 3.41 -3.26 6.94
N ALA A 48 4.37 -4.02 7.47
CA ALA A 48 4.28 -4.61 8.80
C ALA A 48 4.32 -3.58 9.94
N THR A 49 4.83 -2.37 9.70
CA THR A 49 4.80 -1.26 10.68
C THR A 49 3.52 -0.44 10.56
N GLY A 50 2.73 -0.66 9.51
CA GLY A 50 1.50 0.07 9.22
C GLY A 50 1.74 1.33 8.41
N ASP A 51 2.93 1.51 7.86
CA ASP A 51 3.24 2.63 7.00
C ASP A 51 2.60 2.43 5.62
N ILE A 52 1.87 3.45 5.17
CA ILE A 52 1.12 3.39 3.91
C ILE A 52 2.03 3.76 2.75
N PHE A 53 2.18 2.82 1.83
CA PHE A 53 2.80 3.00 0.54
C PHE A 53 1.73 3.19 -0.53
N PHE A 54 1.78 4.30 -1.24
CA PHE A 54 0.92 4.60 -2.39
C PHE A 54 1.69 4.31 -3.66
N GLN A 55 1.03 3.74 -4.65
CA GLN A 55 1.62 3.54 -5.97
C GLN A 55 0.58 3.64 -7.06
N ALA A 56 1.02 4.01 -8.26
CA ALA A 56 0.22 3.97 -9.46
C ALA A 56 1.02 3.47 -10.67
N VAL A 57 0.29 2.94 -11.63
CA VAL A 57 0.82 2.50 -12.93
C VAL A 57 0.05 3.21 -14.04
N HIS A 58 0.75 3.82 -14.99
CA HIS A 58 0.12 4.42 -16.16
C HIS A 58 -0.37 3.31 -17.10
N HIS A 59 -1.65 3.35 -17.48
CA HIS A 59 -2.26 2.24 -18.22
C HIS A 59 -1.71 2.05 -19.65
N ASP A 60 -1.30 3.14 -20.32
CA ASP A 60 -0.76 3.06 -21.69
C ASP A 60 0.75 2.75 -21.76
N THR A 61 1.55 3.34 -20.89
CA THR A 61 3.02 3.29 -20.95
C THR A 61 3.62 2.27 -19.99
N GLY A 62 2.88 1.87 -18.96
CA GLY A 62 3.38 1.00 -17.89
C GLY A 62 4.30 1.70 -16.88
N ASP A 63 4.44 3.02 -16.97
CA ASP A 63 5.25 3.79 -16.03
C ASP A 63 4.72 3.65 -14.60
N THR A 64 5.62 3.57 -13.64
CA THR A 64 5.26 3.35 -12.23
C THR A 64 5.72 4.50 -11.36
N VAL A 65 4.83 4.97 -10.50
CA VAL A 65 5.13 5.94 -9.44
C VAL A 65 4.77 5.32 -8.10
N GLY A 66 5.61 5.51 -7.09
CA GLY A 66 5.29 5.08 -5.74
C GLY A 66 6.02 5.88 -4.68
N ALA A 67 5.36 6.10 -3.54
CA ALA A 67 5.93 6.79 -2.40
C ALA A 67 5.21 6.42 -1.10
N TYR A 68 5.96 6.52 0.00
CA TYR A 68 5.37 6.62 1.33
C TYR A 68 4.81 8.04 1.53
N GLY A 69 3.56 8.12 1.97
CA GLY A 69 2.85 9.37 2.20
C GLY A 69 2.16 9.95 0.95
N LEU A 70 0.91 10.41 1.14
CA LEU A 70 0.05 10.85 0.05
C LEU A 70 0.56 12.12 -0.65
N ASP A 71 1.10 13.10 0.08
CA ASP A 71 1.58 14.35 -0.51
C ASP A 71 2.77 14.12 -1.45
N ARG A 72 3.69 13.25 -1.03
CA ARG A 72 4.85 12.92 -1.86
C ARG A 72 4.43 12.12 -3.09
N PHE A 73 3.50 11.20 -2.92
CA PHE A 73 2.90 10.45 -4.03
C PHE A 73 2.22 11.38 -5.04
N ALA A 74 1.40 12.34 -4.57
CA ALA A 74 0.73 13.32 -5.44
C ALA A 74 1.72 14.15 -6.26
N GLN A 75 2.80 14.66 -5.63
CA GLN A 75 3.83 15.42 -6.34
C GLN A 75 4.54 14.62 -7.43
N LEU A 76 4.85 13.34 -7.16
CA LEU A 76 5.49 12.47 -8.13
C LEU A 76 4.55 12.12 -9.28
N LEU A 77 3.27 11.90 -8.95
CA LEU A 77 2.24 11.61 -9.94
C LEU A 77 2.02 12.80 -10.87
N ASP A 78 1.90 14.02 -10.33
CA ASP A 78 1.84 15.26 -11.10
C ASP A 78 3.04 15.45 -12.04
N LEU A 79 4.24 15.11 -11.57
CA LEU A 79 5.45 15.22 -12.37
C LEU A 79 5.46 14.20 -13.52
N ALA A 80 5.07 12.96 -13.23
CA ALA A 80 5.01 11.90 -14.22
C ALA A 80 3.95 12.19 -15.29
N ASP A 81 2.77 12.67 -14.88
CA ASP A 81 1.65 12.98 -15.77
C ASP A 81 1.99 14.09 -16.80
N ARG A 82 2.86 15.04 -16.43
CA ARG A 82 3.36 16.07 -17.35
C ARG A 82 4.43 15.57 -18.32
N GLY A 83 5.06 14.45 -18.01
CA GLY A 83 6.10 13.83 -18.82
C GLY A 83 5.57 12.82 -19.84
N THR A 84 4.31 12.39 -19.68
CA THR A 84 3.65 11.47 -20.62
C THR A 84 3.22 12.24 -21.88
N PRO A 85 3.61 11.79 -23.09
CA PRO A 85 3.35 12.48 -24.36
C PRO A 85 1.88 12.47 -24.81
#